data_AF-A0A1B7KVB1-F1
#
_entry.id   AF-A0A1B7KVB1-F1
#
_cell.length_a   1.000
_cell.length_b   1.000
_cell.length_c   1.000
_cell.angle_alpha   90.00
_cell.angle_beta   90.00
_cell.angle_gamma   90.00
#
_symmetry.space_group_name_H-M   'P 1'
#
loop_
_entity.id
_entity.type
_entity.pdbx_description
1 polymer ?
#
loop_
_entity_poly.entity_id
_entity_poly.type
_entity_poly.pdbx_seq_one_letter_code
_entity_poly.pdbx_strand_id
1 'polypeptide(L)'
;MFKRRKKPHVAQSPYVFYSQRSLKFSVWGIQRMIESYSLPNKKLTPHMFWHTFRKWMLKATKMTLKKFKGSLGLQQYSPRRPDA
;
A
#
# COMPACT_ATOMS: atom_id res chain seq x y z
N MET A 1 -17.53 18.03 -22.67
CA MET A 1 -17.04 16.82 -21.96
C MET A 1 -15.78 16.31 -22.65
N PHE A 2 -14.57 16.67 -22.18
CA PHE A 2 -13.32 16.26 -22.83
C PHE A 2 -13.02 14.78 -22.54
N LYS A 3 -13.17 13.90 -23.56
CA LYS A 3 -12.66 12.53 -23.49
C LYS A 3 -11.14 12.60 -23.33
N ARG A 4 -10.63 12.37 -22.11
CA ARG A 4 -9.19 12.29 -21.87
C ARG A 4 -8.64 11.10 -22.66
N ARG A 5 -7.98 11.37 -23.80
CA ARG A 5 -7.26 10.35 -24.57
C ARG A 5 -6.27 9.64 -23.64
N LYS A 6 -6.46 8.34 -23.41
CA LYS A 6 -5.47 7.53 -22.69
C LYS A 6 -4.17 7.59 -23.51
N LYS A 7 -3.11 8.13 -22.90
CA LYS A 7 -1.82 8.27 -23.59
C LYS A 7 -1.23 6.87 -23.84
N PRO A 8 -0.65 6.59 -25.01
CA PRO A 8 -0.27 5.23 -25.43
C PRO A 8 0.70 4.55 -24.46
N HIS A 9 1.58 5.30 -23.80
CA HIS A 9 2.50 4.76 -22.79
C HIS A 9 1.77 4.19 -21.55
N VAL A 10 0.61 4.75 -21.19
CA VAL A 10 -0.18 4.26 -20.04
C VAL A 10 -0.69 2.84 -20.26
N ALA A 11 -1.03 2.49 -21.50
CA ALA A 11 -1.52 1.15 -21.84
C ALA A 11 -0.42 0.07 -21.81
N GLN A 12 0.86 0.48 -21.85
CA GLN A 12 2.03 -0.41 -21.88
C GLN A 12 2.71 -0.56 -20.51
N SER A 13 2.21 0.08 -19.46
CA SER A 13 2.83 -0.06 -18.14
C SER A 13 2.63 -1.47 -17.58
N PRO A 14 3.69 -2.13 -17.10
CA PRO A 14 3.56 -3.41 -16.39
C PRO A 14 3.01 -3.24 -14.96
N TYR A 15 2.79 -2.01 -14.49
CA TYR A 15 2.34 -1.72 -13.13
C TYR A 15 0.84 -1.45 -13.08
N VAL A 16 0.17 -2.06 -12.10
CA VAL A 16 -1.25 -1.81 -11.78
C VAL A 16 -1.50 -0.33 -11.45
N PHE A 17 -0.54 0.32 -10.79
CA PHE A 17 -0.58 1.74 -10.46
C PHE A 17 0.43 2.53 -11.31
N TYR A 18 -0.09 3.43 -12.13
CA TYR A 18 0.67 4.35 -12.98
C TYR A 18 0.13 5.78 -12.84
N SER A 19 0.91 6.77 -13.28
CA SER A 19 0.46 8.16 -13.33
C SER A 19 0.24 8.59 -14.78
N GLN A 20 -0.47 9.70 -14.99
CA GLN A 20 -0.62 10.28 -16.34
C GLN A 20 0.72 10.69 -16.99
N ARG A 21 1.76 10.88 -16.18
CA ARG A 21 3.08 11.38 -16.59
C ARG A 21 4.18 10.31 -16.53
N SER A 22 3.92 9.15 -15.96
CA SER A 22 4.91 8.09 -15.78
C SER A 22 4.27 6.70 -15.73
N LEU A 23 4.98 5.73 -16.29
CA LEU A 23 4.63 4.30 -16.27
C LEU A 23 4.52 3.75 -14.85
N LYS A 24 5.24 4.32 -13.89
CA LYS A 24 5.20 3.88 -12.50
C LYS A 24 4.67 5.00 -11.60
N PHE A 25 3.79 4.65 -10.70
CA PHE A 25 3.35 5.56 -9.66
C PHE A 25 4.42 5.65 -8.55
N SER A 26 4.82 6.87 -8.18
CA SER A 26 5.90 7.07 -7.21
C SER A 26 5.42 6.81 -5.79
N VAL A 27 6.30 6.28 -4.94
CA VAL A 27 6.00 6.05 -3.50
C VAL A 27 5.62 7.38 -2.82
N TRP A 28 6.33 8.46 -3.16
CA TRP A 28 6.04 9.79 -2.64
C TRP A 28 4.66 10.32 -3.11
N GLY A 29 4.26 9.99 -4.34
CA GLY A 29 2.92 10.28 -4.85
C GLY A 29 1.82 9.55 -4.07
N ILE A 30 2.04 8.27 -3.73
CA ILE A 30 1.13 7.50 -2.86
C ILE A 30 1.06 8.12 -1.48
N GLN A 31 2.21 8.45 -0.91
CA GLN A 31 2.29 9.05 0.41
C GLN A 31 1.53 10.37 0.47
N ARG A 32 1.78 11.31 -0.46
CA ARG A 32 1.06 12.60 -0.52
C ARG A 32 -0.43 12.42 -0.78
N MET A 33 -0.80 11.46 -1.63
CA MET A 33 -2.20 11.12 -1.86
C MET A 33 -2.87 10.66 -0.56
N ILE A 34 -2.27 9.75 0.20
CA ILE A 34 -2.82 9.25 1.46
C ILE A 34 -2.83 10.36 2.53
N GLU A 35 -1.75 11.13 2.63
CA GLU A 35 -1.64 12.25 3.57
C GLU A 35 -2.69 13.33 3.30
N SER A 36 -3.13 13.52 2.05
CA SER A 36 -4.18 14.48 1.71
C SER A 36 -5.54 14.15 2.32
N TYR A 37 -5.79 12.89 2.69
CA TYR A 37 -6.99 12.47 3.41
C TYR A 37 -6.85 12.57 4.93
N SER A 38 -5.72 13.06 5.44
CA SER A 38 -5.51 13.23 6.87
C SER A 38 -6.46 14.26 7.47
N LEU A 39 -6.92 14.01 8.69
CA LEU A 39 -7.64 15.01 9.47
C LEU A 39 -6.62 15.99 10.09
N PRO A 40 -7.02 17.23 10.43
CA PRO A 40 -6.14 18.23 11.04
C PRO A 40 -5.41 17.71 12.28
N ASN A 41 -6.08 16.84 13.05
CA ASN A 41 -5.56 16.29 14.30
C ASN A 41 -4.96 14.88 14.15
N LYS A 42 -4.96 14.30 12.94
CA LYS A 42 -4.47 12.93 12.73
C LYS A 42 -3.91 12.75 11.32
N LYS A 43 -2.58 12.65 11.25
CA LYS A 43 -1.87 12.28 10.02
C LYS A 43 -2.13 10.82 9.68
N LEU A 44 -2.61 10.57 8.47
CA LEU A 44 -2.71 9.25 7.88
C LEU A 44 -1.43 8.98 7.08
N THR A 45 -0.72 7.92 7.46
CA THR A 45 0.43 7.44 6.69
C THR A 45 0.09 6.13 5.99
N PRO A 46 0.74 5.82 4.85
CA PRO A 46 0.57 4.53 4.19
C PRO A 46 0.82 3.35 5.15
N HIS A 47 1.73 3.52 6.11
CA HIS A 47 2.04 2.52 7.12
C HIS A 47 0.88 2.28 8.11
N MET A 48 0.16 3.34 8.51
CA MET A 48 -1.04 3.20 9.34
C MET A 48 -2.17 2.48 8.60
N PHE A 49 -2.27 2.70 7.28
CA PHE A 49 -3.22 1.97 6.45
C PHE A 49 -2.92 0.47 6.46
N TRP A 50 -1.64 0.07 6.28
CA TRP A 50 -1.22 -1.32 6.38
C TRP A 50 -1.57 -1.96 7.74
N HIS A 51 -1.34 -1.24 8.84
CA HIS A 51 -1.70 -1.72 10.17
C HIS A 51 -3.21 -1.90 10.37
N THR A 52 -3.99 -0.93 9.89
CA THR A 52 -5.46 -0.95 9.99
C THR A 52 -6.02 -2.09 9.13
N PHE A 53 -5.53 -2.21 7.89
CA PHE A 53 -5.88 -3.27 6.98
C PHE A 53 -5.59 -4.65 7.58
N ARG A 54 -4.39 -4.85 8.16
CA ARG A 54 -4.05 -6.10 8.86
C ARG A 54 -5.00 -6.39 10.01
N LYS A 55 -5.30 -5.42 10.88
CA LYS A 55 -6.25 -5.62 11.98
C LYS A 55 -7.65 -5.96 11.48
N TRP A 56 -8.10 -5.28 10.43
CA TRP A 56 -9.42 -5.49 9.84
C TRP A 56 -9.53 -6.88 9.18
N MET A 57 -8.54 -7.27 8.39
CA MET A 57 -8.48 -8.59 7.76
C MET A 57 -8.50 -9.72 8.79
N LEU A 58 -7.69 -9.62 9.85
CA LEU A 58 -7.68 -10.62 10.94
C LEU A 58 -9.04 -10.73 11.63
N LYS A 59 -9.72 -9.60 11.85
CA LYS A 59 -11.06 -9.57 12.46
C LYS A 59 -12.14 -10.14 11.52
N ALA A 60 -12.10 -9.78 10.23
CA ALA A 60 -13.10 -10.15 9.24
C ALA A 60 -13.04 -11.65 8.86
N THR A 61 -11.84 -12.22 8.78
CA THR A 61 -11.66 -13.64 8.36
C THR A 61 -11.60 -14.62 9.53
N LYS A 62 -11.71 -14.17 10.79
CA LYS A 62 -11.38 -14.95 12.01
C LYS A 62 -10.05 -15.71 11.86
N MET A 63 -9.14 -15.19 11.04
CA MET A 63 -7.98 -15.92 10.57
C MET A 63 -6.79 -15.64 11.47
N THR A 64 -6.05 -16.68 11.84
CA THR A 64 -4.89 -16.53 12.70
C THR A 64 -3.79 -15.73 12.00
N LEU A 65 -3.00 -14.99 12.78
CA LEU A 65 -1.94 -14.13 12.26
C LEU A 65 -0.95 -14.89 11.36
N LYS A 66 -0.69 -16.16 11.65
CA LYS A 66 0.21 -17.03 10.88
C LYS A 66 -0.30 -17.26 9.45
N LYS A 67 -1.60 -17.53 9.29
CA LYS A 67 -2.23 -17.69 7.98
C LYS A 67 -2.23 -16.36 7.20
N PHE A 68 -2.53 -15.24 7.88
CA PHE A 68 -2.50 -13.91 7.24
C PHE A 68 -1.09 -13.53 6.75
N LYS A 69 -0.05 -13.85 7.53
CA LYS A 69 1.35 -13.66 7.12
C LYS A 69 1.72 -14.54 5.91
N GLY A 70 1.25 -15.79 5.88
CA GLY A 70 1.41 -16.69 4.75
C GLY A 70 0.73 -16.15 3.47
N SER A 71 -0.49 -15.64 3.57
CA SER A 71 -1.22 -15.07 2.42
C SER A 71 -0.60 -13.78 1.87
N LEU A 72 0.16 -13.05 2.69
CA LEU A 72 0.87 -11.84 2.27
C LEU A 72 2.31 -12.10 1.82
N GLY A 73 2.79 -13.36 1.87
CA GLY A 73 4.18 -13.68 1.56
C GLY A 73 5.19 -12.98 2.49
N LEU A 74 4.78 -12.58 3.70
CA LEU A 74 5.66 -11.94 4.67
C LEU A 74 6.64 -13.00 5.22
N GLN A 75 7.89 -13.01 4.74
CA GLN A 75 8.96 -13.76 5.41
C GLN A 75 9.07 -13.33 6.87
N GLN A 76 9.31 -14.28 7.76
CA GLN A 76 9.52 -13.99 9.17
C GLN A 76 10.71 -13.03 9.31
N TYR A 77 10.45 -11.78 9.67
CA TYR A 77 11.50 -10.96 10.27
C TYR A 77 11.73 -11.53 11.68
N SER A 78 12.72 -12.41 11.79
CA SER A 78 13.25 -12.87 13.07
C SER A 78 14.30 -11.83 13.49
N PRO A 79 14.07 -10.99 14.51
CA PRO A 79 15.15 -10.17 15.02
C PRO A 79 16.19 -11.15 15.56
N ARG A 80 17.36 -11.23 14.91
CA ARG A 80 18.52 -11.83 15.57
C ARG A 80 18.73 -11.02 16.84
N ARG A 81 18.57 -11.67 17.99
CA ARG A 81 19.10 -11.11 19.24
C ARG A 81 20.59 -10.85 18.96
N PRO A 82 21.12 -9.64 19.20
CA PRO A 82 22.55 -9.53 19.38
C PRO A 82 22.88 -10.34 20.63
N ASP A 83 23.82 -11.24 20.47
CA ASP A 83 24.17 -12.26 21.44
C ASP A 83 24.67 -11.62 22.74
N ALA A 84 24.50 -12.38 23.83
CA ALA A 84 24.89 -12.03 25.19
C ALA A 84 26.41 -11.84 25.35
#